data_AF-A0A6B1FZX9-F1
#
_entry.id   AF-A0A6B1FZX9-F1
#
_cell.length_a   1.000
_cell.length_b   1.000
_cell.length_c   1.000
_cell.angle_alpha   90.00
_cell.angle_beta   90.00
_cell.angle_gamma   90.00
#
_symmetry.space_group_name_H-M   'P 1'
#
loop_
_entity.id
_entity.type
_entity.pdbx_description
1 polymer ?
#
loop_
_entity_poly.entity_id
_entity_poly.type
_entity_poly.pdbx_seq_one_letter_code
_entity_poly.pdbx_strand_id
1 'polypeptide(L)'
;MDPAFFEQPILNSPYEYPSRHWELDESGKPTNKIESKRREVAFISAIPTVKKRSGGQREIVFHEAAQALETETQQYDLTGLISGIRQRVDRWRELPDPNSWHVTPETARLLHHWRSHRFGDIRPFFCQVEAVETAIWLTEVAPSLGKEGRRFLDQIEAASEGANPGLARLALKLATGAGKTTVMAMIIAWQTINAVRRPGSSRFTRGFLVVTPGVTIRDRLRVLQPNDPDSYY
;
A
#
# COMPACT_ATOMS: atom_id res chain seq x y z
N MET A 1 -31.76 8.06 18.58
CA MET A 1 -30.58 7.27 18.94
C MET A 1 -29.38 8.05 18.45
N ASP A 2 -28.49 8.44 19.36
CA ASP A 2 -27.20 8.95 18.95
C ASP A 2 -26.46 7.79 18.26
N PRO A 3 -26.05 7.91 16.98
CA PRO A 3 -25.51 6.76 16.26
C PRO A 3 -24.14 6.40 16.85
N ALA A 4 -24.03 5.21 17.46
CA ALA A 4 -22.79 4.69 18.08
C ALA A 4 -21.55 4.84 17.17
N PHE A 5 -21.74 4.88 15.86
CA PHE A 5 -20.71 5.25 14.88
C PHE A 5 -20.00 6.58 15.18
N PHE A 6 -20.71 7.65 15.55
CA PHE A 6 -20.12 8.97 15.76
C PHE A 6 -19.34 9.07 17.07
N GLU A 7 -19.75 8.29 18.09
CA GLU A 7 -19.02 8.19 19.35
C GLU A 7 -17.73 7.38 19.19
N GLN A 8 -17.78 6.28 18.42
CA GLN A 8 -16.64 5.38 18.23
C GLN A 8 -16.44 4.97 16.76
N PRO A 9 -16.00 5.88 15.87
CA PRO A 9 -15.86 5.59 14.44
C PRO A 9 -14.71 4.62 14.14
N ILE A 10 -13.71 4.52 15.02
CA ILE A 10 -12.51 3.69 14.83
C ILE A 10 -12.63 2.42 15.68
N LEU A 11 -12.72 1.27 15.02
CA LEU A 11 -12.91 -0.04 15.65
C LEU A 11 -11.63 -0.88 15.81
N ASN A 12 -10.54 -0.50 15.16
CA ASN A 12 -9.31 -1.29 15.10
C ASN A 12 -8.11 -0.50 15.62
N SER A 13 -7.18 -1.20 16.26
CA SER A 13 -5.85 -0.66 16.54
C SER A 13 -5.10 -0.37 15.23
N PRO A 14 -4.33 0.73 15.13
CA PRO A 14 -3.51 1.00 13.95
C PRO A 14 -2.31 0.02 13.83
N TYR A 15 -2.05 -0.76 14.88
CA TYR A 15 -0.92 -1.71 14.95
C TYR A 15 -1.32 -3.15 14.68
N GLU A 16 -2.61 -3.47 14.64
CA GLU A 16 -3.11 -4.83 14.50
C GLU A 16 -3.82 -5.03 13.16
N TYR A 17 -4.03 -6.29 12.79
CA TYR A 17 -4.80 -6.64 11.61
C TYR A 17 -6.24 -6.10 11.73
N PRO A 18 -6.77 -5.40 10.70
CA PRO A 18 -8.12 -4.86 10.74
C PRO A 18 -9.17 -5.97 10.68
N SER A 19 -9.77 -6.32 11.83
CA SER A 19 -10.69 -7.44 11.96
C SER A 19 -12.16 -7.02 12.00
N ARG A 20 -12.45 -5.72 12.12
CA ARG A 20 -13.82 -5.21 12.23
C ARG A 20 -14.05 -3.97 11.36
N HIS A 21 -15.27 -3.77 10.89
CA HIS A 21 -15.67 -2.51 10.27
C HIS A 21 -17.16 -2.22 10.47
N TRP A 22 -17.54 -0.95 10.37
CA TRP A 22 -18.94 -0.54 10.31
C TRP A 22 -19.54 -0.90 8.95
N GLU A 23 -20.67 -1.60 8.95
CA GLU A 23 -21.48 -1.83 7.75
C GLU A 23 -21.98 -0.49 7.21
N LEU A 24 -21.89 -0.33 5.89
CA LEU A 24 -22.45 0.82 5.19
C LEU A 24 -23.62 0.36 4.32
N ASP A 25 -24.67 1.17 4.24
CA ASP A 25 -25.77 0.96 3.30
C ASP A 25 -25.37 1.30 1.84
N GLU A 26 -26.30 1.11 0.90
CA GLU A 26 -26.10 1.41 -0.53
C GLU A 26 -25.76 2.89 -0.79
N SER A 27 -26.15 3.79 0.12
CA SER A 27 -25.82 5.22 0.06
C SER A 27 -24.48 5.57 0.72
N GLY A 28 -23.76 4.56 1.22
CA GLY A 28 -22.47 4.71 1.91
C GLY A 28 -22.59 5.19 3.35
N LYS A 29 -23.78 5.16 3.96
CA LYS A 29 -24.00 5.61 5.33
C LYS A 29 -23.87 4.46 6.34
N PRO A 30 -23.28 4.69 7.52
CA PRO A 30 -23.17 3.68 8.57
C PRO A 30 -24.53 3.18 9.05
N THR A 31 -24.72 1.86 9.08
CA THR A 31 -25.97 1.24 9.57
C THR A 31 -25.98 1.01 11.09
N ASN A 32 -24.90 1.39 11.78
CA ASN A 32 -24.58 1.04 13.17
C ASN A 32 -24.43 -0.47 13.43
N LYS A 33 -24.27 -1.29 12.40
CA LYS A 33 -23.86 -2.70 12.56
C LYS A 33 -22.36 -2.84 12.39
N ILE A 34 -21.76 -3.72 13.20
CA ILE A 34 -20.33 -4.05 13.14
C ILE A 34 -20.19 -5.43 12.50
N GLU A 35 -19.42 -5.48 11.43
CA GLU A 35 -19.02 -6.71 10.76
C GLU A 35 -17.66 -7.19 11.28
N SER A 36 -17.57 -8.47 11.62
CA SER A 36 -16.35 -9.09 12.18
C SER A 36 -15.42 -9.64 11.10
N LYS A 37 -15.14 -8.81 10.10
CA LYS A 37 -14.14 -9.07 9.06
C LYS A 37 -13.44 -7.79 8.61
N ARG A 38 -12.31 -7.94 7.93
CA ARG A 38 -11.69 -6.84 7.18
C ARG A 38 -12.67 -6.33 6.13
N ARG A 39 -12.78 -5.01 6.01
CA ARG A 39 -13.58 -4.38 4.96
C ARG A 39 -13.04 -4.75 3.58
N GLU A 40 -13.94 -5.20 2.71
CA GLU A 40 -13.63 -5.52 1.32
C GLU A 40 -13.27 -4.28 0.52
N VAL A 41 -12.61 -4.48 -0.62
CA VAL A 41 -12.25 -3.38 -1.52
C VAL A 41 -13.54 -2.82 -2.12
N ALA A 42 -13.75 -1.52 -1.99
CA ALA A 42 -14.87 -0.82 -2.61
C ALA A 42 -14.41 0.54 -3.12
N PHE A 43 -14.81 0.89 -4.35
CA PHE A 43 -14.49 2.17 -4.99
C PHE A 43 -15.61 3.19 -4.75
N ILE A 44 -15.89 3.49 -3.48
CA ILE A 44 -16.92 4.47 -3.10
C ILE A 44 -16.28 5.87 -3.09
N SER A 45 -16.83 6.79 -3.88
CA SER A 45 -16.46 8.21 -3.79
C SER A 45 -17.18 8.85 -2.61
N ALA A 46 -16.42 9.25 -1.59
CA ALA A 46 -16.97 9.97 -0.44
C ALA A 46 -17.24 11.46 -0.74
N ILE A 47 -16.93 11.93 -1.95
CA ILE A 47 -17.11 13.33 -2.33
C ILE A 47 -18.51 13.48 -2.95
N PRO A 48 -19.42 14.24 -2.32
CA PRO A 48 -20.68 14.61 -2.96
C PRO A 48 -20.39 15.35 -4.26
N THR A 49 -21.05 14.97 -5.35
CA THR A 49 -20.87 15.55 -6.68
C THR A 49 -21.09 17.06 -6.63
N VAL A 50 -20.01 17.83 -6.73
CA VAL A 50 -20.08 19.29 -6.76
C VAL A 50 -20.79 19.69 -8.05
N LYS A 51 -21.94 20.36 -7.94
CA LYS A 51 -22.63 20.95 -9.10
C LYS A 51 -21.65 21.89 -9.83
N LYS A 52 -21.32 21.56 -11.10
CA LYS A 52 -20.39 22.29 -11.96
C LYS A 52 -20.62 23.81 -11.85
N ARG A 53 -19.61 24.56 -11.39
CA ARG A 53 -19.53 26.01 -11.59
C ARG A 53 -18.61 26.30 -12.77
N SER A 54 -19.13 27.06 -13.72
CA SER A 54 -18.41 27.58 -14.88
C SER A 54 -17.39 28.63 -14.42
N GLY A 55 -16.10 28.37 -14.58
CA GLY A 55 -15.04 29.34 -14.26
C GLY A 55 -13.65 28.72 -14.43
N GLY A 56 -12.93 29.18 -15.46
CA GLY A 56 -11.67 28.60 -15.90
C GLY A 56 -10.50 28.84 -14.94
N GLN A 57 -10.14 27.79 -14.21
CA GLN A 57 -8.76 27.50 -13.84
C GLN A 57 -8.66 25.97 -13.91
N ARG A 58 -7.72 25.44 -14.70
CA ARG A 58 -7.39 24.00 -14.64
C ARG A 58 -6.71 23.78 -13.29
N GLU A 59 -7.51 23.64 -12.24
CA GLU A 59 -7.12 22.83 -11.10
C GLU A 59 -6.57 21.52 -11.68
N ILE A 60 -5.45 21.04 -11.13
CA ILE A 60 -5.08 19.64 -11.27
C ILE A 60 -6.12 18.88 -10.46
N VAL A 61 -7.31 18.80 -11.03
CA VAL A 61 -8.43 18.14 -10.43
C VAL A 61 -8.07 16.66 -10.48
N PHE A 62 -8.04 16.00 -9.33
CA PHE A 62 -8.01 14.54 -9.17
C PHE A 62 -9.21 13.82 -9.84
N HIS A 63 -9.88 14.45 -10.81
CA HIS A 63 -10.97 13.91 -11.62
C HIS A 63 -10.46 12.90 -12.66
N GLU A 64 -9.19 12.95 -13.08
CA GLU A 64 -8.62 11.93 -13.97
C GLU A 64 -8.53 10.55 -13.29
N ALA A 65 -8.42 10.50 -11.96
CA ALA A 65 -8.43 9.23 -11.21
C ALA A 65 -9.83 8.57 -11.15
N ALA A 66 -10.90 9.30 -11.47
CA ALA A 66 -12.27 8.76 -11.52
C ALA A 66 -12.68 8.32 -12.94
N GLN A 67 -12.05 8.86 -14.00
CA GLN A 67 -12.25 8.37 -15.37
C GLN A 67 -11.53 7.03 -15.63
N ALA A 68 -10.50 6.69 -14.85
CA ALA A 68 -9.78 5.43 -14.99
C ALA A 68 -10.57 4.17 -14.51
N LEU A 69 -11.81 4.33 -14.05
CA LEU A 69 -12.70 3.26 -13.59
C LEU A 69 -14.07 3.32 -14.32
N GLU A 70 -14.06 3.74 -15.59
CA GLU A 70 -15.24 4.07 -16.40
C GLU A 70 -16.17 2.87 -16.68
N THR A 71 -15.74 1.63 -16.43
CA THR A 71 -16.57 0.43 -16.65
C THR A 71 -16.65 -0.47 -15.42
N GLU A 72 -17.83 -1.03 -15.17
CA GLU A 72 -18.08 -2.00 -14.09
C GLU A 72 -17.11 -3.21 -14.17
N THR A 73 -16.74 -3.62 -15.38
CA THR A 73 -15.77 -4.70 -15.63
C THR A 73 -14.37 -4.36 -15.10
N GLN A 74 -13.87 -3.15 -15.35
CA GLN A 74 -12.56 -2.71 -14.84
C GLN A 74 -12.54 -2.62 -13.31
N GLN A 75 -13.63 -2.15 -12.71
CA GLN A 75 -13.77 -2.10 -11.25
C GLN A 75 -13.80 -3.51 -10.65
N TYR A 76 -14.52 -4.43 -11.28
CA TYR A 76 -14.58 -5.84 -10.87
C TYR A 76 -13.19 -6.50 -10.95
N ASP A 77 -12.49 -6.32 -12.06
CA ASP A 77 -11.15 -6.88 -12.26
C ASP A 77 -10.14 -6.35 -11.25
N LEU A 78 -10.14 -5.03 -10.97
CA LEU A 78 -9.27 -4.42 -9.98
C LEU A 78 -9.63 -4.83 -8.54
N THR A 79 -10.91 -4.96 -8.22
CA THR A 79 -11.38 -5.45 -6.92
C THR A 79 -10.88 -6.89 -6.71
N GLY A 80 -11.00 -7.73 -7.73
CA GLY A 80 -10.51 -9.10 -7.73
C GLY A 80 -8.99 -9.20 -7.58
N LEU A 81 -8.24 -8.38 -8.32
CA LEU A 81 -6.78 -8.29 -8.23
C LEU A 81 -6.33 -7.90 -6.81
N ILE A 82 -6.85 -6.79 -6.27
CA ILE A 82 -6.45 -6.28 -4.95
C ILE A 82 -6.83 -7.26 -3.84
N SER A 83 -8.04 -7.79 -3.88
CA SER A 83 -8.52 -8.74 -2.87
C SER A 83 -7.73 -10.05 -2.94
N GLY A 84 -7.41 -10.52 -4.14
CA GLY A 84 -6.57 -11.69 -4.36
C GLY A 84 -5.15 -11.49 -3.81
N ILE A 85 -4.51 -10.36 -4.09
CA ILE A 85 -3.18 -10.03 -3.52
C ILE A 85 -3.26 -9.99 -1.99
N ARG A 86 -4.25 -9.31 -1.41
CA ARG A 86 -4.42 -9.25 0.06
C ARG A 86 -4.51 -10.65 0.66
N GLN A 87 -5.34 -11.52 0.09
CA GLN A 87 -5.48 -12.90 0.57
C GLN A 87 -4.16 -13.68 0.49
N ARG A 88 -3.38 -13.50 -0.58
CA ARG A 88 -2.08 -14.17 -0.74
C ARG A 88 -1.04 -13.66 0.25
N VAL A 89 -0.99 -12.35 0.46
CA VAL A 89 -0.10 -11.72 1.45
C VAL A 89 -0.49 -12.15 2.86
N ASP A 90 -1.79 -12.21 3.18
CA ASP A 90 -2.29 -12.68 4.47
C ASP A 90 -1.86 -14.13 4.74
N ARG A 91 -2.09 -15.03 3.78
CA ARG A 91 -1.67 -16.44 3.90
C ARG A 91 -0.15 -16.60 3.98
N TRP A 92 0.61 -15.78 3.25
CA TRP A 92 2.07 -15.78 3.31
C TRP A 92 2.58 -15.28 4.67
N ARG A 93 1.93 -14.28 5.26
CA ARG A 93 2.26 -13.74 6.59
C ARG A 93 2.05 -14.78 7.70
N GLU A 94 1.08 -15.66 7.55
CA GLU A 94 0.76 -16.73 8.50
C GLU A 94 1.76 -17.90 8.50
N LEU A 95 2.69 -17.96 7.55
CA LEU A 95 3.70 -19.02 7.49
C LEU A 95 4.62 -18.95 8.72
N PRO A 96 4.68 -20.01 9.55
CA PRO A 96 5.40 -19.98 10.82
C PRO A 96 6.92 -20.04 10.66
N ASP A 97 7.40 -20.72 9.62
CA ASP A 97 8.82 -20.91 9.36
C ASP A 97 9.36 -19.84 8.39
N PRO A 98 10.34 -19.02 8.81
CA PRO A 98 10.97 -18.03 7.93
C PRO A 98 11.63 -18.62 6.69
N ASN A 99 12.08 -19.88 6.71
CA ASN A 99 12.67 -20.52 5.53
C ASN A 99 11.63 -20.78 4.43
N SER A 100 10.36 -20.86 4.81
CA SER A 100 9.23 -21.04 3.91
C SER A 100 8.69 -19.70 3.36
N TRP A 101 9.29 -18.56 3.72
CA TRP A 101 8.82 -17.26 3.23
C TRP A 101 9.19 -16.98 1.77
N HIS A 102 10.09 -17.77 1.17
CA HIS A 102 10.56 -17.57 -0.22
C HIS A 102 11.12 -16.16 -0.50
N VAL A 103 11.76 -15.57 0.51
CA VAL A 103 12.46 -14.29 0.40
C VAL A 103 13.95 -14.47 0.64
N THR A 104 14.73 -13.47 0.29
CA THR A 104 16.15 -13.42 0.63
C THR A 104 16.39 -13.39 2.15
N PRO A 105 17.49 -13.97 2.65
CA PRO A 105 17.92 -13.83 4.05
C PRO A 105 17.88 -12.40 4.61
N GLU A 106 18.25 -11.40 3.82
CA GLU A 106 18.19 -9.98 4.21
C GLU A 106 16.74 -9.53 4.43
N THR A 107 15.85 -9.84 3.49
CA THR A 107 14.41 -9.55 3.62
C THR A 107 13.80 -10.30 4.81
N ALA A 108 14.17 -11.56 5.06
CA ALA A 108 13.68 -12.31 6.21
C ALA A 108 14.04 -11.62 7.54
N ARG A 109 15.26 -11.08 7.66
CA ARG A 109 15.68 -10.31 8.85
C ARG A 109 14.87 -9.02 9.00
N LEU A 110 14.61 -8.30 7.90
CA LEU A 110 13.78 -7.09 7.92
C LEU A 110 12.33 -7.40 8.33
N LEU A 111 11.74 -8.46 7.79
CA LEU A 111 10.39 -8.92 8.15
C LEU A 111 10.33 -9.30 9.63
N HIS A 112 11.33 -10.01 10.16
CA HIS A 112 11.38 -10.32 11.59
C HIS A 112 11.43 -9.04 12.44
N HIS A 113 12.23 -8.06 12.02
CA HIS A 113 12.30 -6.77 12.71
C HIS A 113 10.96 -6.03 12.68
N TRP A 114 10.28 -5.95 11.54
CA TRP A 114 9.00 -5.22 11.45
C TRP A 114 7.80 -5.95 12.06
N ARG A 115 7.80 -7.29 12.04
CA ARG A 115 6.67 -8.11 12.56
C ARG A 115 6.75 -8.36 14.06
N SER A 116 7.94 -8.55 14.61
CA SER A 116 8.10 -9.18 15.93
C SER A 116 9.05 -8.45 16.87
N HIS A 117 9.79 -7.46 16.40
CA HIS A 117 10.69 -6.70 17.28
C HIS A 117 9.88 -5.95 18.36
N ARG A 118 10.38 -5.99 19.59
CA ARG A 118 9.83 -5.19 20.70
C ARG A 118 10.38 -3.78 20.62
N PHE A 119 9.68 -2.92 19.89
CA PHE A 119 9.95 -1.49 19.85
C PHE A 119 9.64 -0.85 21.22
N GLY A 120 10.55 0.00 21.71
CA GLY A 120 10.36 0.74 22.96
C GLY A 120 9.38 1.90 22.82
N ASP A 121 9.43 2.60 21.69
CA ASP A 121 8.62 3.78 21.41
C ASP A 121 7.84 3.62 20.09
N ILE A 122 8.38 4.21 19.02
CA ILE A 122 7.75 4.25 17.70
C ILE A 122 7.90 2.88 17.06
N ARG A 123 6.76 2.27 16.74
CA ARG A 123 6.68 1.02 15.98
C ARG A 123 5.86 1.23 14.70
N PRO A 124 6.12 0.45 13.64
CA PRO A 124 5.36 0.55 12.41
C PRO A 124 3.86 0.28 12.63
N PHE A 125 3.01 1.05 11.96
CA PHE A 125 1.59 0.69 11.84
C PHE A 125 1.42 -0.55 10.98
N PHE A 126 0.35 -1.31 11.21
CA PHE A 126 0.04 -2.50 10.42
C PHE A 126 -0.03 -2.16 8.93
N CYS A 127 -0.67 -1.04 8.56
CA CYS A 127 -0.79 -0.62 7.16
C CYS A 127 0.56 -0.27 6.51
N GLN A 128 1.56 0.15 7.29
CA GLN A 128 2.90 0.43 6.78
C GLN A 128 3.63 -0.89 6.50
N VAL A 129 3.56 -1.83 7.44
CA VAL A 129 4.13 -3.18 7.28
C VAL A 129 3.47 -3.88 6.09
N GLU A 130 2.15 -3.87 6.02
CA GLU A 130 1.38 -4.49 4.93
C GLU A 130 1.76 -3.91 3.55
N ALA A 131 1.96 -2.59 3.45
CA ALA A 131 2.34 -1.95 2.20
C ALA A 131 3.70 -2.46 1.69
N VAL A 132 4.68 -2.56 2.59
CA VAL A 132 6.02 -3.05 2.26
C VAL A 132 6.03 -4.55 2.00
N GLU A 133 5.29 -5.32 2.80
CA GLU A 133 5.05 -6.75 2.60
C GLU A 133 4.42 -7.06 1.24
N THR A 134 3.49 -6.22 0.79
CA THR A 134 2.88 -6.37 -0.54
C THR A 134 3.91 -6.17 -1.64
N ALA A 135 4.77 -5.15 -1.52
CA ALA A 135 5.86 -4.92 -2.48
C ALA A 135 6.90 -6.07 -2.49
N ILE A 136 7.27 -6.57 -1.31
CA ILE A 136 8.14 -7.73 -1.14
C ILE A 136 7.52 -8.96 -1.78
N TRP A 137 6.24 -9.23 -1.50
CA TRP A 137 5.54 -10.40 -2.01
C TRP A 137 5.52 -10.39 -3.55
N LEU A 138 5.20 -9.26 -4.17
CA LEU A 138 5.22 -9.12 -5.63
C LEU A 138 6.61 -9.28 -6.24
N THR A 139 7.67 -8.87 -5.53
CA THR A 139 9.04 -8.84 -6.07
C THR A 139 9.81 -10.15 -5.85
N GLU A 140 9.69 -10.74 -4.67
CA GLU A 140 10.47 -11.91 -4.25
C GLU A 140 9.66 -13.21 -4.27
N VAL A 141 8.41 -13.15 -3.79
CA VAL A 141 7.60 -14.36 -3.53
C VAL A 141 6.83 -14.79 -4.77
N ALA A 142 5.98 -13.93 -5.33
CA ALA A 142 5.12 -14.24 -6.46
C ALA A 142 5.85 -14.88 -7.66
N PRO A 143 7.06 -14.43 -8.07
CA PRO A 143 7.79 -15.09 -9.16
C PRO A 143 8.15 -16.55 -8.89
N SER A 144 8.25 -16.95 -7.62
CA SER A 144 8.61 -18.32 -7.20
C SER A 144 7.40 -19.27 -7.10
N LEU A 145 6.18 -18.73 -7.10
CA LEU A 145 4.94 -19.50 -6.93
C LEU A 145 4.35 -20.07 -8.24
N GLY A 146 5.09 -20.00 -9.34
CA GLY A 146 4.62 -20.49 -10.65
C GLY A 146 3.39 -19.75 -11.16
N LYS A 147 2.41 -20.48 -11.73
CA LYS A 147 1.21 -19.90 -12.36
C LYS A 147 0.40 -19.03 -11.40
N GLU A 148 0.33 -19.42 -10.13
CA GLU A 148 -0.45 -18.75 -9.10
C GLU A 148 0.05 -17.32 -8.82
N GLY A 149 1.37 -17.15 -8.71
CA GLY A 149 1.97 -15.82 -8.54
C GLY A 149 2.05 -15.04 -9.84
N ARG A 150 2.36 -15.72 -10.96
CA ARG A 150 2.51 -15.10 -12.28
C ARG A 150 1.22 -14.43 -12.76
N ARG A 151 0.04 -14.99 -12.45
CA ARG A 151 -1.26 -14.37 -12.76
C ARG A 151 -1.36 -12.92 -12.27
N PHE A 152 -0.93 -12.63 -11.04
CA PHE A 152 -0.99 -11.27 -10.49
C PHE A 152 0.02 -10.34 -11.17
N LEU A 153 1.23 -10.85 -11.46
CA LEU A 153 2.27 -10.10 -12.14
C LEU A 153 1.86 -9.76 -13.57
N ASP A 154 1.31 -10.72 -14.32
CA ASP A 154 0.84 -10.50 -15.69
C ASP A 154 -0.27 -9.44 -15.75
N GLN A 155 -1.19 -9.44 -14.77
CA GLN A 155 -2.23 -8.41 -14.68
C GLN A 155 -1.65 -7.01 -14.41
N ILE A 156 -0.66 -6.90 -13.53
CA ILE A 156 0.03 -5.63 -13.23
C ILE A 156 0.89 -5.17 -14.43
N GLU A 157 1.58 -6.09 -15.09
CA GLU A 157 2.37 -5.84 -16.29
C GLU A 157 1.47 -5.37 -17.44
N ALA A 158 0.33 -6.02 -17.69
CA ALA A 158 -0.65 -5.61 -18.70
C ALA A 158 -1.24 -4.23 -18.40
N ALA A 159 -1.60 -3.95 -17.15
CA ALA A 159 -2.08 -2.63 -16.73
C ALA A 159 -1.00 -1.55 -16.85
N SER A 160 0.26 -1.92 -16.60
CA SER A 160 1.39 -1.03 -16.84
C SER A 160 1.49 -0.74 -18.34
N GLU A 161 1.64 -1.76 -19.17
CA GLU A 161 1.81 -1.62 -20.63
C GLU A 161 0.69 -0.80 -21.27
N GLY A 162 -0.56 -1.04 -20.89
CA GLY A 162 -1.72 -0.31 -21.42
C GLY A 162 -1.74 1.20 -21.10
N ALA A 163 -1.02 1.65 -20.07
CA ALA A 163 -0.98 3.07 -19.70
C ALA A 163 0.29 3.82 -20.16
N ASN A 164 1.46 3.15 -20.22
CA ASN A 164 2.71 3.70 -20.77
C ASN A 164 3.74 2.56 -21.01
N PRO A 165 3.86 2.07 -22.26
CA PRO A 165 4.71 0.95 -22.63
C PRO A 165 6.13 0.98 -22.05
N GLY A 166 6.62 -0.18 -21.62
CA GLY A 166 8.01 -0.35 -21.16
C GLY A 166 8.33 0.23 -19.77
N LEU A 167 7.34 0.80 -19.06
CA LEU A 167 7.51 1.29 -17.69
C LEU A 167 6.67 0.47 -16.71
N ALA A 168 7.33 -0.36 -15.91
CA ALA A 168 6.71 -1.09 -14.81
C ALA A 168 6.17 -0.13 -13.74
N ARG A 169 4.90 -0.30 -13.35
CA ARG A 169 4.24 0.55 -12.36
C ARG A 169 3.60 -0.27 -11.25
N LEU A 170 3.85 0.17 -10.02
CA LEU A 170 3.19 -0.30 -8.83
C LEU A 170 2.74 0.90 -8.01
N ALA A 171 1.48 0.91 -7.60
CA ALA A 171 0.91 1.95 -6.75
C ALA A 171 0.50 1.36 -5.40
N LEU A 172 1.05 1.90 -4.31
CA LEU A 172 0.60 1.63 -2.95
C LEU A 172 -0.29 2.81 -2.52
N LYS A 173 -1.58 2.57 -2.32
CA LYS A 173 -2.55 3.60 -1.92
C LYS A 173 -2.66 3.66 -0.39
N LEU A 174 -2.13 4.73 0.20
CA LEU A 174 -2.16 4.97 1.64
C LEU A 174 -2.89 6.27 2.00
N ALA A 175 -3.65 6.24 3.10
CA ALA A 175 -4.35 7.40 3.62
C ALA A 175 -3.39 8.52 4.10
N THR A 176 -3.91 9.74 4.22
CA THR A 176 -3.21 10.82 4.93
C THR A 176 -3.07 10.45 6.41
N GLY A 177 -1.89 10.72 6.99
CA GLY A 177 -1.58 10.30 8.37
C GLY A 177 -1.10 8.86 8.52
N ALA A 178 -1.20 8.00 7.50
CA ALA A 178 -0.75 6.60 7.58
C ALA A 178 0.79 6.41 7.62
N GLY A 179 1.58 7.48 7.54
CA GLY A 179 3.05 7.41 7.49
C GLY A 179 3.61 6.95 6.15
N LYS A 180 3.17 7.58 5.06
CA LYS A 180 3.69 7.33 3.70
C LYS A 180 5.23 7.41 3.62
N THR A 181 5.81 8.41 4.28
CA THR A 181 7.27 8.59 4.33
C THR A 181 7.97 7.42 5.01
N THR A 182 7.39 6.85 6.08
CA THR A 182 7.91 5.65 6.73
C THR A 182 7.92 4.47 5.77
N VAL A 183 6.86 4.27 4.99
CA VAL A 183 6.81 3.22 3.96
C VAL A 183 7.88 3.43 2.90
N MET A 184 8.10 4.67 2.45
CA MET A 184 9.19 4.99 1.52
C MET A 184 10.56 4.62 2.10
N ALA A 185 10.82 4.99 3.36
CA ALA A 185 12.07 4.65 4.04
C ALA A 185 12.26 3.12 4.17
N MET A 186 11.20 2.38 4.53
CA MET A 186 11.23 0.92 4.62
C MET A 186 11.52 0.26 3.26
N ILE A 187 10.92 0.76 2.17
CA ILE A 187 11.19 0.28 0.81
C ILE A 187 12.63 0.59 0.41
N ILE A 188 13.12 1.81 0.64
CA ILE A 188 14.50 2.21 0.35
C ILE A 188 15.48 1.31 1.12
N ALA A 189 15.24 1.06 2.41
CA ALA A 189 16.07 0.19 3.22
C ALA A 189 16.09 -1.25 2.69
N TRP A 190 14.92 -1.83 2.42
CA TRP A 190 14.79 -3.17 1.85
C TRP A 190 15.52 -3.32 0.52
N GLN A 191 15.30 -2.39 -0.41
CA GLN A 191 15.91 -2.37 -1.73
C GLN A 191 17.43 -2.20 -1.64
N THR A 192 17.90 -1.23 -0.86
CA THR A 192 19.34 -0.92 -0.73
C THR A 192 20.11 -2.06 -0.09
N ILE A 193 19.60 -2.62 1.02
CA ILE A 193 20.27 -3.73 1.72
C ILE A 193 20.42 -4.93 0.78
N ASN A 194 19.35 -5.29 0.07
CA ASN A 194 19.39 -6.41 -0.86
C ASN A 194 20.30 -6.13 -2.07
N ALA A 195 20.26 -4.93 -2.66
CA ALA A 195 21.13 -4.56 -3.77
C ALA A 195 22.62 -4.64 -3.39
N VAL A 196 22.98 -4.21 -2.18
CA VAL A 196 24.37 -4.28 -1.68
C VAL A 196 24.79 -5.72 -1.38
N ARG A 197 23.91 -6.52 -0.78
CA ARG A 197 24.22 -7.91 -0.41
C ARG A 197 24.17 -8.88 -1.60
N ARG A 198 23.50 -8.51 -2.68
CA ARG A 198 23.28 -9.36 -3.88
C ARG A 198 23.61 -8.59 -5.17
N PRO A 199 24.88 -8.21 -5.39
CA PRO A 199 25.26 -7.37 -6.52
C PRO A 199 24.98 -7.98 -7.91
N GLY A 200 24.86 -9.31 -8.00
CA GLY A 200 24.48 -9.99 -9.26
C GLY A 200 22.98 -10.04 -9.53
N SER A 201 22.13 -9.55 -8.62
CA SER A 201 20.68 -9.55 -8.79
C SER A 201 20.22 -8.24 -9.42
N SER A 202 19.45 -8.33 -10.51
CA SER A 202 18.77 -7.18 -11.13
C SER A 202 17.43 -6.82 -10.46
N ARG A 203 17.03 -7.55 -9.40
CA ARG A 203 15.73 -7.34 -8.73
C ARG A 203 15.71 -6.15 -7.79
N PHE A 204 16.88 -5.68 -7.36
CA PHE A 204 17.01 -4.66 -6.32
C PHE A 204 17.80 -3.46 -6.81
N THR A 205 17.52 -2.29 -6.24
CA THR A 205 18.21 -1.04 -6.58
C THR A 205 18.78 -0.34 -5.34
N ARG A 206 19.83 0.45 -5.57
CA ARG A 206 20.39 1.43 -4.63
C ARG A 206 20.17 2.88 -5.08
N GLY A 207 19.59 3.07 -6.27
CA GLY A 207 19.27 4.37 -6.83
C GLY A 207 17.78 4.65 -6.75
N PHE A 208 17.41 5.77 -6.14
CA PHE A 208 16.03 6.20 -5.97
C PHE A 208 15.86 7.64 -6.45
N LEU A 209 14.79 7.89 -7.19
CA LEU A 209 14.35 9.23 -7.55
C LEU A 209 13.01 9.50 -6.86
N VAL A 210 12.98 10.52 -6.00
CA VAL A 210 11.76 10.97 -5.33
C VAL A 210 11.29 12.25 -6.00
N VAL A 211 10.13 12.18 -6.65
CA VAL A 211 9.50 13.34 -7.30
C VAL A 211 8.40 13.89 -6.39
N THR A 212 8.42 15.21 -6.20
CA THR A 212 7.48 15.92 -5.31
C THR A 212 6.86 17.12 -6.01
N PRO A 213 5.64 17.56 -5.65
CA PRO A 213 4.97 18.67 -6.32
C PRO A 213 5.58 20.06 -6.06
N GLY A 214 6.51 20.18 -5.09
CA GLY A 214 7.17 21.45 -4.79
C GLY A 214 8.30 21.32 -3.76
N VAL A 215 9.10 22.38 -3.63
CA VAL A 215 10.31 22.39 -2.79
C VAL A 215 10.02 22.17 -1.31
N THR A 216 8.90 22.65 -0.79
CA THR A 216 8.50 22.43 0.61
C THR A 216 8.32 20.95 0.94
N ILE A 217 7.74 20.16 0.02
CA ILE A 217 7.56 18.71 0.23
C ILE A 217 8.89 17.99 0.04
N ARG A 218 9.69 18.38 -0.96
CA ARG A 218 11.06 17.88 -1.14
C ARG A 218 11.87 18.02 0.14
N ASP A 219 11.88 19.21 0.73
CA ASP A 219 12.70 19.52 1.91
C ASP A 219 12.24 18.72 3.14
N ARG A 220 10.93 18.47 3.29
CA ARG A 220 10.40 17.57 4.33
C ARG A 220 10.79 16.10 4.14
N LEU A 221 11.01 15.66 2.90
CA LEU A 221 11.42 14.30 2.58
C LEU A 221 12.94 14.07 2.69
N ARG A 222 13.71 15.09 3.07
CA ARG A 222 15.14 14.96 3.40
C ARG A 222 15.42 13.90 4.46
N VAL A 223 14.46 13.64 5.36
CA VAL A 223 14.52 12.52 6.33
C VAL A 223 14.68 11.13 5.71
N LEU A 224 14.44 10.97 4.40
CA LEU A 224 14.73 9.73 3.69
C LEU A 224 16.22 9.52 3.42
N GLN A 225 17.05 10.54 3.64
CA GLN A 225 18.51 10.46 3.54
C GLN A 225 19.09 10.23 4.96
N PRO A 226 19.57 9.02 5.27
CA PRO A 226 20.04 8.71 6.63
C PRO A 226 21.22 9.56 7.11
N ASN A 227 22.02 10.08 6.17
CA ASN A 227 23.20 10.89 6.46
C ASN A 227 22.92 12.39 6.37
N ASP A 228 21.65 12.81 6.30
CA ASP A 228 21.31 14.22 6.22
C ASP A 228 21.58 14.91 7.57
N PRO A 229 22.45 15.95 7.62
CA PRO A 229 22.79 16.63 8.87
C PRO A 229 21.59 17.36 9.50
N ASP A 230 20.55 17.66 8.72
CA ASP A 230 19.32 18.32 9.18
C ASP A 230 18.18 17.31 9.45
N SER A 231 18.47 16.00 9.48
CA SER A 231 17.49 14.99 9.88
C SER A 231 17.07 15.20 11.33
N TYR A 232 15.76 15.18 11.59
CA TYR A 232 15.20 15.29 12.94
C TYR A 232 14.98 13.92 13.63
N TYR A 233 15.41 12.83 12.98
CA TYR A 233 15.49 11.47 13.54
C TYR A 233 16.94 11.10 13.82
#